data_AF-A0A6I3N2G2-F1
#
_entry.id   AF-A0A6I3N2G2-F1
#
_cell.length_a   1.000
_cell.length_b   1.000
_cell.length_c   1.000
_cell.angle_alpha   90.00
_cell.angle_beta   90.00
_cell.angle_gamma   90.00
#
_symmetry.space_group_name_H-M   'P 1'
#
loop_
_entity.id
_entity.type
_entity.pdbx_description
1 polymer ?
#
loop_
_entity_poly.entity_id
_entity_poly.type
_entity_poly.pdbx_seq_one_letter_code
_entity_poly.pdbx_strand_id
1 'polypeptide(L)'
;MKDIALIIKESPLFKGLTTEELKEILEGNYKELHFEKGDLVALQGDPCRSLMMILDGTVRSDMTDPAGKLVTIATLTAPDILAPAFIYAARNEFPVDITAMTDLTLMVIGRESFSKLLQQHITVLNNFLRMISDQTQFLTQKIRFLQFGTMKKKLASYFVEKLASVPGIEFQMEESQQALADRFGVTRPALARAIGEMVSDSIIHVEKKKVTVVNAVALKHMAAREG
;
A
#
# COMPACT_ATOMS: atom_id res chain seq x y z
N MET A 1 -16.07 2.20 -24.89
CA MET A 1 -16.75 1.10 -24.16
C MET A 1 -16.09 -0.28 -24.26
N LYS A 2 -15.43 -0.68 -25.37
CA LYS A 2 -14.86 -2.05 -25.49
C LYS A 2 -13.62 -2.36 -24.60
N ASP A 3 -12.99 -1.37 -23.95
CA ASP A 3 -11.78 -1.60 -23.11
C ASP A 3 -12.00 -1.59 -21.58
N ILE A 4 -12.96 -0.82 -21.06
CA ILE A 4 -13.13 -0.65 -19.60
C ILE A 4 -13.45 -1.99 -18.93
N ALA A 5 -14.29 -2.82 -19.55
CA ALA A 5 -14.62 -4.15 -19.04
C ALA A 5 -13.39 -5.05 -18.87
N LEU A 6 -12.38 -4.93 -19.75
CA LEU A 6 -11.13 -5.68 -19.64
C LEU A 6 -10.29 -5.18 -18.47
N ILE A 7 -10.21 -3.85 -18.30
CA ILE A 7 -9.44 -3.20 -17.22
C ILE A 7 -10.03 -3.58 -15.85
N ILE A 8 -11.35 -3.39 -15.66
CA ILE A 8 -11.97 -3.62 -14.35
C ILE A 8 -11.98 -5.10 -13.97
N LYS A 9 -11.96 -6.02 -14.95
CA LYS A 9 -11.93 -7.47 -14.70
C LYS A 9 -10.66 -7.91 -13.98
N GLU A 10 -9.55 -7.21 -14.20
CA GLU A 10 -8.28 -7.46 -13.51
C GLU A 10 -8.30 -6.95 -12.06
N SER A 11 -9.27 -6.10 -11.68
CA SER A 11 -9.43 -5.65 -10.31
C SER A 11 -9.95 -6.77 -9.40
N PRO A 12 -9.38 -6.95 -8.19
CA PRO A 12 -9.89 -7.90 -7.20
C PRO A 12 -11.37 -7.73 -6.88
N LEU A 13 -11.92 -6.52 -7.01
CA LEU A 13 -13.33 -6.23 -6.76
C LEU A 13 -14.27 -6.98 -7.70
N PHE A 14 -13.89 -7.11 -8.97
CA PHE A 14 -14.71 -7.71 -10.02
C PHE A 14 -14.24 -9.12 -10.44
N LYS A 15 -13.29 -9.69 -9.67
CA LYS A 15 -12.77 -11.03 -9.93
C LYS A 15 -13.87 -12.08 -9.88
N GLY A 16 -13.93 -12.92 -10.91
CA GLY A 16 -14.89 -14.01 -11.02
C GLY A 16 -16.23 -13.66 -11.67
N LEU A 17 -16.42 -12.40 -12.10
CA LEU A 17 -17.58 -12.01 -12.89
C LEU A 17 -17.40 -12.39 -14.37
N THR A 18 -18.51 -12.73 -15.01
CA THR A 18 -18.63 -12.95 -16.45
C THR A 18 -18.59 -11.64 -17.22
N THR A 19 -18.32 -11.70 -18.52
CA THR A 19 -18.31 -10.52 -19.39
C THR A 19 -19.68 -9.85 -19.43
N GLU A 20 -20.75 -10.62 -19.34
CA GLU A 20 -22.14 -10.19 -19.33
C GLU A 20 -22.46 -9.43 -18.03
N GLU A 21 -22.09 -9.96 -16.86
CA GLU A 21 -22.25 -9.27 -15.58
C GLU A 21 -21.44 -7.96 -15.54
N LEU A 22 -20.22 -7.95 -16.07
CA LEU A 22 -19.41 -6.73 -16.16
C LEU A 22 -20.06 -5.67 -17.04
N LYS A 23 -20.67 -6.08 -18.16
CA LYS A 23 -21.42 -5.16 -19.03
C LYS A 23 -22.63 -4.58 -18.31
N GLU A 24 -23.41 -5.40 -17.61
CA GLU A 24 -24.56 -4.93 -16.81
C GLU A 24 -24.12 -3.90 -15.76
N ILE A 25 -23.01 -4.15 -15.07
CA ILE A 25 -22.45 -3.19 -14.10
C ILE A 25 -22.02 -1.89 -14.77
N LEU A 26 -21.41 -1.98 -15.96
CA LEU A 26 -21.00 -0.83 -16.77
C LEU A 26 -22.17 -0.13 -17.47
N GLU A 27 -23.35 -0.73 -17.56
CA GLU A 27 -24.58 -0.04 -17.95
C GLU A 27 -25.18 0.74 -16.78
N GLY A 28 -24.71 0.49 -15.56
CA GLY A 28 -25.07 1.22 -14.34
C GLY A 28 -24.45 2.62 -14.23
N ASN A 29 -24.77 3.30 -13.13
CA ASN A 29 -24.36 4.68 -12.87
C ASN A 29 -22.91 4.78 -12.34
N TYR A 30 -21.94 4.84 -13.24
CA TYR A 30 -20.60 5.37 -12.95
C TYR A 30 -20.36 6.68 -13.71
N LYS A 31 -19.31 7.40 -13.32
CA LYS A 31 -18.78 8.56 -14.04
C LYS A 31 -17.31 8.37 -14.31
N GLU A 32 -16.84 8.82 -15.46
CA GLU A 32 -15.40 8.96 -15.71
C GLU A 32 -14.98 10.37 -15.28
N LEU A 33 -13.91 10.45 -14.49
CA LEU A 33 -13.23 11.71 -14.20
C LEU A 33 -11.82 11.64 -14.79
N HIS A 34 -11.40 12.72 -15.43
CA HIS A 34 -10.08 12.85 -16.02
C HIS A 34 -9.29 13.93 -15.29
N PHE A 35 -8.01 13.67 -15.09
CA PHE A 35 -7.05 14.56 -14.46
C PHE A 35 -5.77 14.58 -15.28
N GLU A 36 -5.12 15.73 -15.33
CA GLU A 36 -3.80 15.88 -15.93
C GLU A 36 -2.71 15.50 -14.93
N LYS A 37 -1.53 15.15 -15.43
CA LYS A 37 -0.36 14.93 -14.57
C LYS A 37 -0.12 16.14 -13.66
N GLY A 38 -0.03 15.88 -12.36
CA GLY A 38 0.21 16.88 -11.32
C GLY A 38 -1.06 17.36 -10.62
N ASP A 39 -2.24 17.01 -11.14
CA ASP A 39 -3.51 17.36 -10.50
C ASP A 39 -3.70 16.65 -9.17
N LEU A 40 -4.34 17.38 -8.26
CA LEU A 40 -4.75 16.89 -6.96
C LEU A 40 -6.15 16.26 -7.08
N VAL A 41 -6.22 14.96 -6.84
CA VAL A 41 -7.45 14.16 -6.95
C VAL A 41 -8.31 14.29 -5.69
N ALA A 42 -7.68 14.28 -4.51
CA ALA A 42 -8.34 14.44 -3.21
C ALA A 42 -7.32 14.90 -2.15
N LEU A 43 -7.80 15.64 -1.14
CA LEU A 43 -7.00 16.03 0.02
C LEU A 43 -7.24 15.13 1.22
N GLN A 44 -6.23 15.02 2.08
CA GLN A 44 -6.37 14.46 3.40
C GLN A 44 -7.45 15.21 4.19
N GLY A 45 -8.44 14.48 4.70
CA GLY A 45 -9.60 15.04 5.39
C GLY A 45 -10.82 15.30 4.48
N ASP A 46 -10.68 15.24 3.15
CA ASP A 46 -11.82 15.38 2.26
C ASP A 46 -12.81 14.22 2.42
N PRO A 47 -14.12 14.45 2.29
CA PRO A 47 -15.11 13.38 2.35
C PRO A 47 -14.93 12.34 1.23
N CYS A 48 -14.71 11.09 1.62
CA CYS A 48 -14.74 9.93 0.73
C CYS A 48 -16.21 9.48 0.53
N ARG A 49 -16.81 9.85 -0.61
CA ARG A 49 -18.25 9.63 -0.91
C ARG A 49 -18.51 8.66 -2.07
N SER A 50 -17.46 8.18 -2.70
CA SER A 50 -17.55 7.36 -3.91
C SER A 50 -16.43 6.34 -3.92
N LEU A 51 -16.70 5.18 -4.51
CA LEU A 51 -15.66 4.28 -4.97
C LEU A 51 -14.95 4.95 -6.16
N MET A 52 -13.62 5.00 -6.13
CA MET A 52 -12.81 5.52 -7.22
C MET A 52 -11.82 4.44 -7.63
N MET A 53 -11.91 3.97 -8.87
CA MET A 53 -11.00 2.99 -9.45
C MET A 53 -10.21 3.65 -10.57
N ILE A 54 -8.91 3.39 -10.62
CA ILE A 54 -8.06 3.87 -11.70
C ILE A 54 -8.35 3.03 -12.94
N LEU A 55 -8.78 3.66 -14.03
CA LEU A 55 -8.93 3.00 -15.34
C LEU A 55 -7.64 3.10 -16.15
N ASP A 56 -6.95 4.23 -16.06
CA ASP A 56 -5.66 4.46 -16.70
C ASP A 56 -4.84 5.46 -15.88
N GLY A 57 -3.52 5.31 -15.91
CA GLY A 57 -2.57 6.17 -15.22
C GLY A 57 -2.14 5.71 -13.82
N THR A 58 -1.45 6.60 -13.12
CA THR A 58 -0.84 6.32 -11.81
C THR A 58 -1.06 7.49 -10.86
N VAL A 59 -1.35 7.19 -9.59
CA VAL A 59 -1.43 8.18 -8.51
C VAL A 59 -0.40 7.89 -7.43
N ARG A 60 0.03 8.94 -6.74
CA ARG A 60 0.77 8.84 -5.48
C ARG A 60 -0.12 9.31 -4.34
N SER A 61 -0.09 8.56 -3.24
CA SER A 61 -0.75 8.92 -1.99
C SER A 61 0.27 9.34 -0.95
N ASP A 62 0.10 10.52 -0.39
CA ASP A 62 1.03 11.14 0.56
C ASP A 62 0.27 11.50 1.85
N MET A 63 0.81 11.12 3.00
CA MET A 63 0.26 11.49 4.31
C MET A 63 1.09 12.63 4.88
N THR A 64 0.40 13.65 5.39
CA THR A 64 1.06 14.79 6.04
C THR A 64 0.70 14.79 7.52
N ASP A 65 1.73 14.78 8.38
CA ASP A 65 1.53 14.92 9.82
C ASP A 65 1.31 16.39 10.23
N PRO A 66 0.86 16.68 11.46
CA PRO A 66 0.65 18.05 11.93
C PRO A 66 1.91 18.92 11.98
N ALA A 67 3.11 18.33 11.94
CA ALA A 67 4.37 19.05 11.88
C ALA A 67 4.81 19.35 10.43
N GLY A 68 4.01 18.97 9.43
CA GLY A 68 4.28 19.16 8.02
C GLY A 68 5.21 18.11 7.42
N LYS A 69 5.50 17.01 8.14
CA LYS A 69 6.28 15.91 7.59
C LYS A 69 5.41 15.09 6.63
N LEU A 70 5.85 15.03 5.38
CA LEU A 70 5.20 14.25 4.32
C LEU A 70 5.81 12.86 4.23
N VAL A 71 4.96 11.84 4.15
CA VAL A 71 5.34 10.44 3.95
C VAL A 71 4.50 9.86 2.82
N THR A 72 5.15 9.41 1.75
CA THR A 72 4.47 8.65 0.69
C THR A 72 4.01 7.29 1.23
N ILE A 73 2.71 7.03 1.12
CA ILE A 73 2.07 5.81 1.61
C ILE A 73 2.05 4.73 0.54
N ALA A 74 1.68 5.09 -0.69
CA ALA A 74 1.61 4.16 -1.82
C ALA A 74 1.65 4.89 -3.16
N THR A 75 2.11 4.17 -4.19
CA THR A 75 1.87 4.50 -5.60
C THR A 75 0.89 3.46 -6.13
N LEU A 76 -0.23 3.90 -6.69
CA LEU A 76 -1.31 3.04 -7.18
C LEU A 76 -1.47 3.24 -8.69
N THR A 77 -1.75 2.17 -9.43
CA THR A 77 -1.89 2.18 -10.89
C THR A 77 -3.15 1.44 -11.31
N ALA A 78 -3.64 1.65 -12.53
CA ALA A 78 -4.76 0.87 -13.04
C ALA A 78 -4.54 -0.66 -12.86
N PRO A 79 -5.52 -1.45 -12.36
CA PRO A 79 -6.90 -1.09 -11.98
C PRO A 79 -7.13 -0.95 -10.45
N ASP A 80 -6.21 -0.33 -9.72
CA ASP A 80 -6.30 -0.17 -8.27
C ASP A 80 -7.48 0.73 -7.86
N ILE A 81 -7.99 0.50 -6.64
CA ILE A 81 -9.05 1.30 -6.03
C ILE A 81 -8.45 2.25 -4.99
N LEU A 82 -8.85 3.50 -5.04
CA LEU A 82 -8.45 4.53 -4.10
C LEU A 82 -9.24 4.40 -2.80
N ALA A 83 -8.53 4.28 -1.68
CA ALA A 83 -9.07 4.31 -0.32
C ALA A 83 -10.39 3.50 -0.11
N PRO A 84 -10.50 2.23 -0.56
CA PRO A 84 -11.77 1.47 -0.55
C PRO A 84 -12.39 1.34 0.85
N ALA A 85 -11.56 1.26 1.89
CA ALA A 85 -12.00 1.11 3.27
C ALA A 85 -12.73 2.34 3.85
N PHE A 86 -12.60 3.51 3.22
CA PHE A 86 -13.07 4.77 3.80
C PHE A 86 -14.48 5.17 3.37
N ILE A 87 -15.02 4.59 2.29
CA ILE A 87 -16.35 4.95 1.73
C ILE A 87 -17.48 4.74 2.76
N TYR A 88 -17.40 3.65 3.53
CA TYR A 88 -18.41 3.24 4.52
C TYR A 88 -17.95 3.44 5.98
N ALA A 89 -16.76 3.99 6.20
CA ALA A 89 -16.27 4.26 7.55
C ALA A 89 -17.17 5.30 8.25
N ALA A 90 -17.29 5.21 9.58
CA ALA A 90 -18.01 6.21 10.37
C ALA A 90 -17.42 7.62 10.19
N ARG A 91 -16.10 7.69 10.06
CA ARG A 91 -15.35 8.86 9.58
C ARG A 91 -14.88 8.58 8.16
N ASN A 92 -15.69 8.94 7.17
CA ASN A 92 -15.44 8.70 5.76
C ASN A 92 -14.62 9.82 5.13
N GLU A 93 -13.36 9.96 5.55
CA GLU A 93 -12.43 10.97 5.05
C GLU A 93 -11.23 10.29 4.39
N PHE A 94 -10.65 10.91 3.36
CA PHE A 94 -9.38 10.44 2.80
C PHE A 94 -8.26 10.58 3.85
N PRO A 95 -7.45 9.54 4.08
CA PRO A 95 -6.36 9.58 5.06
C PRO A 95 -5.09 10.25 4.53
N VAL A 96 -5.07 10.62 3.25
CA VAL A 96 -3.91 11.02 2.46
C VAL A 96 -4.32 12.01 1.38
N ASP A 97 -3.38 12.84 0.95
CA ASP A 97 -3.47 13.56 -0.30
C ASP A 97 -3.22 12.58 -1.47
N ILE A 98 -3.95 12.73 -2.57
CA ILE A 98 -3.82 11.89 -3.76
C ILE A 98 -3.49 12.78 -4.96
N THR A 99 -2.33 12.57 -5.57
CA THR A 99 -1.87 13.35 -6.73
C THR A 99 -1.69 12.45 -7.95
N ALA A 100 -2.15 12.91 -9.11
CA ALA A 100 -1.94 12.26 -10.40
C ALA A 100 -0.46 12.37 -10.83
N MET A 101 0.20 11.23 -11.04
CA MET A 101 1.61 11.16 -11.45
C MET A 101 1.78 11.08 -12.97
N THR A 102 0.72 10.69 -13.65
CA THR A 102 0.51 10.69 -15.10
C THR A 102 -0.87 11.29 -15.38
N ASP A 103 -1.23 11.48 -16.65
CA ASP A 103 -2.63 11.66 -17.00
C ASP A 103 -3.42 10.46 -16.45
N LEU A 104 -4.58 10.74 -15.87
CA LEU A 104 -5.31 9.81 -15.02
C LEU A 104 -6.79 9.79 -15.42
N THR A 105 -7.33 8.59 -15.58
CA THR A 105 -8.77 8.38 -15.76
C THR A 105 -9.29 7.53 -14.61
N LEU A 106 -10.32 8.02 -13.91
CA LEU A 106 -10.96 7.33 -12.81
C LEU A 106 -12.40 6.93 -13.14
N MET A 107 -12.77 5.68 -12.84
CA MET A 107 -14.15 5.27 -12.70
C MET A 107 -14.65 5.62 -11.31
N VAL A 108 -15.71 6.43 -11.23
CA VAL A 108 -16.30 6.90 -9.98
C VAL A 108 -17.73 6.39 -9.82
N ILE A 109 -17.97 5.61 -8.75
CA ILE A 109 -19.29 5.10 -8.39
C ILE A 109 -19.69 5.72 -7.04
N GLY A 110 -20.73 6.56 -7.04
CA GLY A 110 -21.24 7.16 -5.80
C GLY A 110 -21.69 6.10 -4.79
N ARG A 111 -21.55 6.38 -3.49
CA ARG A 111 -21.86 5.42 -2.40
C ARG A 111 -23.24 4.77 -2.52
N GLU A 112 -24.27 5.48 -2.95
CA GLU A 112 -25.61 4.91 -3.13
C GLU A 112 -25.65 3.89 -4.28
N SER A 113 -25.09 4.26 -5.44
CA SER A 113 -24.96 3.34 -6.58
C SER A 113 -24.09 2.13 -6.24
N PHE A 114 -23.01 2.33 -5.49
CA PHE A 114 -22.16 1.24 -5.04
C PHE A 114 -22.88 0.32 -4.07
N SER A 115 -23.68 0.87 -3.14
CA SER A 115 -24.52 0.07 -2.23
C SER A 115 -25.55 -0.77 -2.99
N LYS A 116 -26.12 -0.26 -4.08
CA LYS A 116 -27.02 -1.03 -4.95
C LYS A 116 -26.28 -2.14 -5.69
N LEU A 117 -25.11 -1.83 -6.24
CA LEU A 117 -24.24 -2.81 -6.90
C LEU A 117 -23.90 -3.99 -5.96
N LEU A 118 -23.52 -3.69 -4.72
CA LEU A 118 -23.22 -4.71 -3.71
C LEU A 118 -24.44 -5.57 -3.34
N GLN A 119 -25.65 -4.98 -3.33
CA GLN A 119 -26.90 -5.72 -3.07
C GLN A 119 -27.30 -6.63 -4.25
N GLN A 120 -27.02 -6.21 -5.48
CA GLN A 120 -27.37 -6.94 -6.70
C GLN A 120 -26.38 -8.06 -7.01
N HIS A 121 -25.09 -7.87 -6.73
CA HIS A 121 -24.04 -8.83 -7.09
C HIS A 121 -23.28 -9.33 -5.85
N ILE A 122 -23.70 -10.49 -5.34
CA ILE A 122 -23.09 -11.14 -4.17
C ILE A 122 -21.58 -11.39 -4.34
N THR A 123 -21.13 -11.64 -5.57
CA THR A 123 -19.70 -11.82 -5.88
C THR A 123 -18.91 -10.54 -5.62
N VAL A 124 -19.42 -9.38 -6.08
CA VAL A 124 -18.79 -8.07 -5.85
C VAL A 124 -18.79 -7.73 -4.36
N LEU A 125 -19.89 -8.01 -3.66
CA LEU A 125 -19.96 -7.84 -2.21
C LEU A 125 -18.91 -8.66 -1.47
N ASN A 126 -18.81 -9.96 -1.77
CA ASN A 126 -17.83 -10.84 -1.14
C ASN A 126 -16.38 -10.42 -1.46
N ASN A 127 -16.12 -9.99 -2.69
CA ASN A 127 -14.81 -9.49 -3.08
C ASN A 127 -14.46 -8.20 -2.32
N PHE A 128 -15.40 -7.25 -2.21
CA PHE A 128 -15.20 -6.03 -1.43
C PHE A 128 -14.94 -6.34 0.05
N LEU A 129 -15.76 -7.19 0.67
CA LEU A 129 -15.57 -7.61 2.07
C LEU A 129 -14.21 -8.31 2.27
N ARG A 130 -13.79 -9.15 1.32
CA ARG A 130 -12.48 -9.78 1.35
C ARG A 130 -11.36 -8.75 1.29
N MET A 131 -11.42 -7.80 0.36
CA MET A 131 -10.41 -6.73 0.25
C MET A 131 -10.22 -5.98 1.58
N ILE A 132 -11.32 -5.59 2.23
CA ILE A 132 -11.26 -4.89 3.52
C ILE A 132 -10.74 -5.81 4.64
N SER A 133 -11.14 -7.08 4.63
CA SER A 133 -10.69 -8.08 5.61
C SER A 133 -9.20 -8.35 5.49
N ASP A 134 -8.69 -8.54 4.27
CA ASP A 134 -7.28 -8.77 3.97
C ASP A 134 -6.44 -7.55 4.34
N GLN A 135 -6.93 -6.33 4.06
CA GLN A 135 -6.29 -5.10 4.51
C GLN A 135 -6.23 -5.01 6.04
N THR A 136 -7.29 -5.41 6.74
CA THR A 136 -7.32 -5.44 8.21
C THR A 136 -6.31 -6.46 8.77
N GLN A 137 -6.21 -7.64 8.16
CA GLN A 137 -5.21 -8.64 8.54
C GLN A 137 -3.80 -8.12 8.31
N PHE A 138 -3.54 -7.52 7.15
CA PHE A 138 -2.24 -6.91 6.82
C PHE A 138 -1.84 -5.84 7.83
N LEU A 139 -2.75 -4.91 8.17
CA LEU A 139 -2.50 -3.88 9.18
C LEU A 139 -2.26 -4.47 10.57
N THR A 140 -3.01 -5.51 10.94
CA THR A 140 -2.83 -6.22 12.22
C THR A 140 -1.46 -6.89 12.29
N GLN A 141 -1.02 -7.56 11.21
CA GLN A 141 0.32 -8.13 11.13
C GLN A 141 1.41 -7.06 11.20
N LYS A 142 1.20 -5.91 10.54
CA LYS A 142 2.12 -4.77 10.61
C LYS A 142 2.24 -4.22 12.04
N ILE A 143 1.13 -4.09 12.77
CA ILE A 143 1.14 -3.71 14.19
C ILE A 143 1.89 -4.74 15.03
N ARG A 144 1.61 -6.04 14.87
CA ARG A 144 2.31 -7.11 15.59
C ARG A 144 3.82 -7.08 15.32
N PHE A 145 4.22 -6.88 14.07
CA PHE A 145 5.61 -6.76 13.68
C PHE A 145 6.28 -5.55 14.35
N LEU A 146 5.59 -4.40 14.41
CA LEU A 146 6.08 -3.20 15.08
C LEU A 146 6.16 -3.37 16.61
N GLN A 147 5.27 -4.12 17.24
CA GLN A 147 5.24 -4.30 18.69
C GLN A 147 6.14 -5.45 19.18
N PHE A 148 6.04 -6.62 18.57
CA PHE A 148 6.62 -7.87 19.07
C PHE A 148 7.77 -8.41 18.22
N GLY A 149 8.03 -7.83 17.05
CA GLY A 149 9.17 -8.21 16.23
C GLY A 149 10.48 -7.92 16.96
N THR A 150 11.37 -8.91 17.06
CA THR A 150 12.73 -8.68 17.56
C THR A 150 13.42 -7.63 16.70
N MET A 151 14.37 -6.89 17.27
CA MET A 151 15.09 -5.87 16.50
C MET A 151 15.80 -6.47 15.29
N LYS A 152 16.38 -7.67 15.43
CA LYS A 152 16.95 -8.41 14.29
C LYS A 152 15.93 -8.69 13.19
N LYS A 153 14.72 -9.13 13.54
CA LYS A 153 13.65 -9.36 12.55
C LYS A 153 13.22 -8.05 11.86
N LYS A 154 13.05 -6.97 12.63
CA LYS A 154 12.71 -5.64 12.10
C LYS A 154 13.75 -5.13 11.09
N LEU A 155 15.03 -5.28 11.43
CA LEU A 155 16.15 -4.96 10.54
C LEU A 155 16.19 -5.88 9.31
N ALA A 156 16.02 -7.19 9.50
CA ALA A 156 16.06 -8.15 8.40
C ALA A 156 14.96 -7.87 7.35
N SER A 157 13.73 -7.63 7.79
CA SER A 157 12.64 -7.26 6.87
C SER A 157 12.92 -5.94 6.15
N TYR A 158 13.46 -4.94 6.85
CA TYR A 158 13.85 -3.67 6.23
C TYR A 158 14.96 -3.83 5.17
N PHE A 159 15.96 -4.67 5.44
CA PHE A 159 17.05 -4.93 4.48
C PHE A 159 16.57 -5.74 3.28
N VAL A 160 15.65 -6.70 3.47
CA VAL A 160 15.00 -7.42 2.37
C VAL A 160 14.20 -6.47 1.49
N GLU A 161 13.44 -5.55 2.10
CA GLU A 161 12.67 -4.52 1.37
C GLU A 161 13.59 -3.61 0.55
N LYS A 162 14.68 -3.08 1.15
CA LYS A 162 15.63 -2.22 0.44
C LYS A 162 16.37 -2.94 -0.68
N LEU A 163 16.70 -4.22 -0.51
CA LEU A 163 17.29 -5.03 -1.58
C LEU A 163 16.34 -5.27 -2.75
N ALA A 164 15.04 -5.38 -2.51
CA ALA A 164 14.07 -5.57 -3.58
C ALA A 164 13.99 -4.35 -4.53
N SER A 165 14.43 -3.18 -4.07
CA SER A 165 14.42 -1.93 -4.83
C SER A 165 15.72 -1.63 -5.59
N VAL A 166 16.75 -2.49 -5.49
CA VAL A 166 18.05 -2.26 -6.14
C VAL A 166 18.59 -3.53 -6.83
N PRO A 167 19.32 -3.41 -7.96
CA PRO A 167 20.03 -4.54 -8.53
C PRO A 167 21.28 -4.86 -7.69
N GLY A 168 21.37 -6.08 -7.13
CA GLY A 168 22.58 -6.57 -6.45
C GLY A 168 22.35 -6.97 -4.99
N ILE A 169 23.42 -6.95 -4.20
CA ILE A 169 23.44 -7.38 -2.78
C ILE A 169 23.73 -6.22 -1.82
N GLU A 170 23.80 -4.98 -2.32
CA GLU A 170 24.23 -3.82 -1.55
C GLU A 170 23.24 -2.67 -1.68
N PHE A 171 23.04 -1.93 -0.60
CA PHE A 171 22.23 -0.71 -0.61
C PHE A 171 22.79 0.32 0.38
N GLN A 172 22.41 1.59 0.17
CA GLN A 172 22.77 2.69 1.07
C GLN A 172 21.64 2.92 2.09
N MET A 173 21.98 3.00 3.37
CA MET A 173 21.05 3.51 4.39
C MET A 173 20.90 5.02 4.23
N GLU A 174 19.73 5.46 3.77
CA GLU A 174 19.35 6.87 3.64
C GLU A 174 19.11 7.50 5.03
N GLU A 175 18.42 6.75 5.89
CA GLU A 175 18.07 7.15 7.24
C GLU A 175 19.28 7.04 8.20
N SER A 176 19.37 7.95 9.17
CA SER A 176 20.32 7.80 10.28
C SER A 176 19.91 6.64 11.19
N GLN A 177 20.85 6.07 11.95
CA GLN A 177 20.50 5.07 12.96
C GLN A 177 19.52 5.60 14.01
N GLN A 178 19.52 6.90 14.29
CA GLN A 178 18.53 7.50 15.19
C GLN A 178 17.14 7.47 14.55
N ALA A 179 17.02 7.91 13.29
CA ALA A 179 15.75 7.90 12.56
C ALA A 179 15.19 6.47 12.40
N LEU A 180 16.07 5.49 12.13
CA LEU A 180 15.68 4.08 12.09
C LEU A 180 15.22 3.57 13.46
N ALA A 181 15.88 3.96 14.55
CA ALA A 181 15.49 3.57 15.89
C ALA A 181 14.09 4.11 16.23
N ASP A 182 13.83 5.39 15.92
CA ASP A 182 12.53 6.04 16.12
C ASP A 182 11.45 5.34 15.27
N ARG A 183 11.74 5.05 14.00
CA ARG A 183 10.85 4.31 13.08
C ARG A 183 10.47 2.93 13.61
N PHE A 184 11.40 2.21 14.23
CA PHE A 184 11.14 0.87 14.78
C PHE A 184 10.60 0.88 16.21
N GLY A 185 10.44 2.06 16.83
CA GLY A 185 10.00 2.22 18.21
C GLY A 185 10.99 1.62 19.22
N VAL A 186 12.29 1.71 18.95
CA VAL A 186 13.34 1.18 19.83
C VAL A 186 14.36 2.26 20.18
N THR A 187 15.23 1.97 21.15
CA THR A 187 16.36 2.85 21.46
C THR A 187 17.49 2.66 20.44
N ARG A 188 18.22 3.74 20.12
CA ARG A 188 19.40 3.67 19.24
C ARG A 188 20.45 2.64 19.67
N PRO A 189 20.77 2.45 20.97
CA PRO A 189 21.65 1.37 21.41
C PRO A 189 21.11 -0.03 21.09
N ALA A 190 19.79 -0.26 21.21
CA ALA A 190 19.18 -1.55 20.86
C ALA A 190 19.30 -1.84 19.36
N LEU A 191 19.08 -0.83 18.51
CA LEU A 191 19.31 -0.93 17.06
C LEU A 191 20.78 -1.27 16.75
N ALA A 192 21.72 -0.52 17.34
CA ALA A 192 23.15 -0.71 17.10
C ALA A 192 23.63 -2.11 17.52
N ARG A 193 23.15 -2.62 18.66
CA ARG A 193 23.42 -4.00 19.10
C ARG A 193 22.92 -5.03 18.09
N ALA A 194 21.68 -4.90 17.62
CA ALA A 194 21.12 -5.83 16.64
C ALA A 194 21.90 -5.82 15.30
N ILE A 195 22.34 -4.65 14.83
CA ILE A 195 23.22 -4.54 13.66
C ILE A 195 24.55 -5.26 13.91
N GLY A 196 25.19 -5.00 15.05
CA GLY A 196 26.45 -5.63 15.44
C GLY A 196 26.35 -7.16 15.51
N GLU A 197 25.24 -7.66 16.08
CA GLU A 197 24.97 -9.10 16.11
C GLU A 197 24.76 -9.68 14.71
N MET A 198 24.03 -9.02 13.80
CA MET A 198 23.87 -9.48 12.40
C MET A 198 25.19 -9.48 11.62
N VAL A 199 26.11 -8.55 11.93
CA VAL A 199 27.48 -8.54 11.38
C VAL A 199 28.29 -9.70 11.94
N SER A 200 28.23 -9.93 13.25
CA SER A 200 28.90 -11.07 13.90
C SER A 200 28.39 -12.41 13.39
N ASP A 201 27.10 -12.51 13.07
CA ASP A 201 26.45 -13.69 12.51
C ASP A 201 26.78 -13.88 11.00
N SER A 202 27.63 -13.03 10.41
CA SER A 202 28.00 -13.03 8.98
C SER A 202 26.80 -12.94 8.02
N ILE A 203 25.71 -12.29 8.45
CA ILE A 203 24.51 -12.10 7.63
C ILE A 203 24.67 -10.86 6.75
N ILE A 204 25.26 -9.81 7.31
CA ILE A 204 25.50 -8.53 6.65
C ILE A 204 26.92 -8.02 6.94
N HIS A 205 27.41 -7.13 6.09
CA HIS A 205 28.54 -6.27 6.36
C HIS A 205 28.08 -4.82 6.29
N VAL A 206 28.58 -3.98 7.19
CA VAL A 206 28.21 -2.55 7.24
C VAL A 206 29.47 -1.71 7.23
N GLU A 207 29.62 -0.88 6.20
CA GLU A 207 30.69 0.09 6.09
C GLU A 207 30.09 1.50 5.99
N LYS A 208 30.29 2.32 7.02
CA LYS A 208 29.67 3.65 7.19
C LYS A 208 28.13 3.57 7.15
N LYS A 209 27.54 3.79 5.97
CA LYS A 209 26.09 3.73 5.70
C LYS A 209 25.75 2.71 4.61
N LYS A 210 26.75 2.04 4.04
CA LYS A 210 26.56 1.02 3.01
C LYS A 210 26.40 -0.34 3.68
N VAL A 211 25.34 -1.05 3.30
CA VAL A 211 25.06 -2.40 3.78
C VAL A 211 25.25 -3.36 2.63
N THR A 212 26.03 -4.41 2.86
CA THR A 212 26.24 -5.53 1.93
C THR A 212 25.65 -6.78 2.57
N VAL A 213 24.73 -7.44 1.88
CA VAL A 213 24.12 -8.68 2.37
C VAL A 213 24.99 -9.85 1.97
N VAL A 214 25.62 -10.46 2.98
CA VAL A 214 26.58 -11.56 2.82
C VAL A 214 25.86 -12.91 2.74
N ASN A 215 24.73 -13.06 3.45
CA ASN A 215 23.91 -14.26 3.42
C ASN A 215 22.42 -13.92 3.22
N ALA A 216 21.99 -13.89 1.95
CA ALA A 216 20.62 -13.55 1.59
C ALA A 216 19.58 -14.57 2.09
N VAL A 217 19.96 -15.86 2.19
CA VAL A 217 19.06 -16.92 2.68
C VAL A 217 18.80 -16.75 4.16
N ALA A 218 19.85 -16.57 4.97
CA ALA A 218 19.72 -16.33 6.41
C ALA A 218 18.94 -15.05 6.70
N LEU A 219 19.19 -13.97 5.93
CA LEU A 219 18.46 -12.72 6.04
C LEU A 219 16.95 -12.91 5.77
N LYS A 220 16.59 -13.60 4.67
CA LYS A 220 15.19 -13.88 4.34
C LYS A 220 14.52 -14.76 5.40
N HIS A 221 15.20 -15.78 5.92
CA HIS A 221 14.69 -16.60 7.02
C HIS A 221 14.45 -15.79 8.30
N MET A 222 15.37 -14.88 8.64
CA MET A 222 15.23 -14.00 9.80
C MET A 222 14.05 -13.02 9.63
N ALA A 223 13.80 -12.54 8.41
CA ALA A 223 12.64 -11.71 8.10
C ALA A 223 11.32 -12.49 8.15
N ALA A 224 11.33 -13.75 7.71
CA ALA A 224 10.14 -14.59 7.58
C ALA A 224 9.70 -15.31 8.86
N ARG A 225 10.61 -15.58 9.82
CA ARG A 225 10.27 -16.29 11.06
C ARG A 225 9.25 -15.52 11.88
N GLU A 226 8.03 -16.03 12.00
CA GLU A 226 7.15 -15.73 13.14
C GLU A 226 7.82 -16.31 14.40
N GLY A 227 7.83 -15.51 15.47
CA GLY A 227 8.30 -15.98 16.76
C GLY A 227 7.33 -17.00 17.34
#